data_AF-A0A1C2G4A6-F1
#
_entry.id   AF-A0A1C2G4A6-F1
#
_cell.length_a   1.000
_cell.length_b   1.000
_cell.length_c   1.000
_cell.angle_alpha   90.00
_cell.angle_beta   90.00
_cell.angle_gamma   90.00
#
_symmetry.space_group_name_H-M   'P 1'
#
loop_
_entity.id
_entity.type
_entity.pdbx_description
1 polymer ?
#
loop_
_entity_poly.entity_id
_entity_poly.type
_entity_poly.pdbx_seq_one_letter_code
_entity_poly.pdbx_strand_id
1 'polypeptide(L)' 'MKQIAEAVIDENGQIHLIEPLHVTGAHRALVTVLDEPPAAWDETLAAAGQSLAQDWLRPEEDKAWAHLQ' A
#
# COMPACT_ATOMS: atom_id res chain seq x y z
N MET A 1 -9.60 19.53 -3.50
CA MET A 1 -8.44 18.59 -3.42
C MET A 1 -8.98 17.22 -3.04
N LYS A 2 -8.44 16.14 -3.62
CA LYS A 2 -8.72 14.78 -3.17
C LYS A 2 -7.61 14.39 -2.19
N GLN A 3 -7.97 14.02 -0.98
CA GLN A 3 -7.06 13.47 0.01
C GLN A 3 -7.44 12.00 0.21
N ILE A 4 -6.43 11.13 0.28
CA ILE A 4 -6.58 9.71 0.59
C ILE A 4 -5.84 9.52 1.90
N ALA A 5 -6.50 8.91 2.88
CA ALA A 5 -5.89 8.57 4.16
C ALA A 5 -6.00 7.05 4.34
N GLU A 6 -4.94 6.44 4.84
CA GLU A 6 -4.98 5.06 5.29
C GLU A 6 -5.60 4.97 6.69
N ALA A 7 -6.32 3.88 6.92
CA ALA A 7 -7.04 3.64 8.15
C ALA A 7 -7.09 2.15 8.43
N VAL A 8 -7.16 1.80 9.72
CA VAL A 8 -7.39 0.43 10.19
C VAL A 8 -8.83 0.33 10.67
N ILE A 9 -9.48 -0.79 10.37
CA ILE A 9 -10.80 -1.13 10.91
C ILE A 9 -10.58 -2.14 12.02
N ASP A 10 -11.00 -1.80 13.25
CA ASP A 10 -10.88 -2.71 14.37
C ASP A 10 -11.96 -3.80 14.38
N GLU A 11 -11.86 -4.73 15.33
CA GLU A 11 -12.81 -5.83 15.53
C GLU A 11 -14.26 -5.37 15.83
N ASN A 12 -14.45 -4.12 16.24
CA ASN A 12 -15.76 -3.52 16.48
C ASN A 12 -16.29 -2.75 15.25
N GLY A 13 -15.53 -2.75 14.14
CA GLY A 13 -15.86 -2.04 12.92
C GLY A 13 -15.59 -0.53 12.98
N GLN A 14 -14.83 -0.04 13.97
CA GLN A 14 -14.46 1.37 14.05
C GLN A 14 -13.25 1.66 13.17
N ILE A 15 -13.33 2.77 12.44
CA ILE A 15 -12.28 3.24 11.53
C ILE A 15 -11.33 4.16 12.31
N HIS A 16 -10.06 3.78 12.37
CA HIS A 16 -8.98 4.56 12.97
C HIS A 16 -8.04 5.04 11.89
N LEU A 17 -7.98 6.35 11.65
CA LEU A 17 -7.05 6.93 10.69
C LEU A 17 -5.61 6.75 11.19
N ILE A 18 -4.72 6.27 10.32
CA ILE A 18 -3.29 6.16 10.62
C ILE A 18 -2.67 7.56 10.71
N GLU A 19 -3.11 8.46 9.84
CA GLU A 19 -2.68 9.85 9.80
C GLU A 19 -3.86 10.82 9.94
N PRO A 20 -3.67 12.00 10.59
CA PRO A 20 -4.76 12.97 10.75
C PRO A 20 -5.20 13.58 9.41
N LEU A 21 -6.48 13.39 9.07
CA LEU A 21 -7.07 14.00 7.88
C LEU A 21 -7.67 15.37 8.21
N HIS A 22 -7.10 16.43 7.65
CA HIS A 22 -7.59 17.79 7.84
C HIS A 22 -8.58 18.17 6.74
N VAL A 23 -9.88 18.04 7.04
CA VAL A 23 -10.98 18.46 6.15
C VAL A 23 -11.79 19.58 6.80
N THR A 24 -11.97 20.69 6.09
CA THR A 24 -12.73 21.84 6.57
C THR A 24 -14.15 21.84 6.01
N GLY A 25 -15.17 21.88 6.87
CA GLY A 25 -16.58 21.88 6.44
C GLY A 25 -17.12 20.51 6.04
N ALA A 26 -18.40 20.46 5.67
CA ALA A 26 -19.10 19.20 5.36
C ALA A 26 -18.65 18.61 4.01
N HIS A 27 -18.18 17.36 4.03
CA HIS A 27 -17.68 16.66 2.85
C HIS A 27 -18.26 15.24 2.76
N ARG A 28 -18.39 14.74 1.53
CA ARG A 28 -18.65 13.32 1.28
C ARG A 28 -17.33 12.57 1.26
N ALA A 29 -17.29 11.42 1.92
CA ALA A 29 -16.15 10.50 1.88
C ALA A 29 -16.49 9.22 1.09
N LEU A 30 -15.47 8.60 0.52
CA LEU A 30 -15.54 7.25 -0.03
C LEU A 30 -14.70 6.35 0.89
N VAL A 31 -15.26 5.22 1.30
CA VAL A 31 -14.57 4.22 2.11
C VAL A 31 -14.42 2.97 1.26
N THR A 32 -13.18 2.50 1.12
CA THR A 32 -12.86 1.23 0.48
C THR A 32 -12.30 0.32 1.55
N VAL A 33 -12.97 -0.80 1.82
CA VAL A 33 -12.47 -1.83 2.74
C VAL A 33 -11.58 -2.76 1.95
N LEU A 34 -10.35 -2.93 2.42
CA LEU A 34 -9.42 -3.91 1.87
C LEU A 34 -9.56 -5.21 2.65
N ASP A 35 -9.55 -6.34 1.96
CA ASP A 35 -9.49 -7.64 2.63
C ASP A 35 -8.18 -7.74 3.41
N GLU A 36 -8.26 -8.27 4.62
CA GLU A 36 -7.08 -8.62 5.41
C GLU A 36 -6.20 -9.56 4.56
N PRO A 37 -4.89 -9.29 4.45
CA PRO A 37 -3.95 -10.31 4.03
C PRO A 37 -4.25 -11.64 4.72
N PRO A 38 -4.53 -12.74 3.99
CA PRO A 38 -4.36 -14.07 4.52
C PRO A 38 -3.00 -14.09 5.23
N ALA A 39 -2.94 -14.54 6.48
CA ALA A 39 -1.69 -14.63 7.24
C ALA A 39 -0.59 -15.43 6.49
N ALA A 40 -0.97 -16.23 5.50
CA ALA A 40 -0.08 -16.93 4.57
C ALA A 40 0.65 -16.03 3.54
N TRP A 41 0.31 -14.73 3.46
CA TRP A 41 1.02 -13.78 2.62
C TRP A 41 2.42 -13.50 3.14
N ASP A 42 2.74 -13.63 4.43
CA ASP A 42 4.09 -13.30 4.91
C ASP A 42 5.19 -14.17 4.29
N GLU A 43 5.00 -15.49 4.22
CA GLU A 43 5.99 -16.39 3.60
C GLU A 43 6.01 -16.25 2.07
N THR A 44 4.83 -16.14 1.45
CA THR A 44 4.70 -16.03 -0.01
C THR A 44 5.23 -14.68 -0.52
N LEU A 45 4.97 -13.60 0.21
CA LEU A 45 5.42 -12.25 -0.09
C LEU A 45 6.92 -12.11 0.17
N ALA A 46 7.45 -12.72 1.24
CA ALA A 46 8.89 -12.77 1.48
C ALA A 46 9.61 -13.56 0.37
N ALA A 47 9.09 -14.72 -0.03
CA ALA A 47 9.65 -15.51 -1.12
C ALA A 47 9.56 -14.79 -2.47
N ALA A 48 8.43 -14.14 -2.77
CA ALA A 48 8.26 -13.32 -3.97
C ALA A 48 9.23 -12.14 -3.99
N GLY A 49 9.41 -11.45 -2.85
CA GLY A 49 10.38 -10.37 -2.70
C GLY A 49 11.82 -10.83 -2.95
N GLN A 50 12.22 -11.99 -2.41
CA GLN A 50 13.54 -12.58 -2.66
C GLN A 50 13.74 -13.00 -4.12
N SER A 51 12.71 -13.51 -4.80
CA SER A 51 12.78 -13.86 -6.21
C SER A 51 12.89 -12.61 -7.09
N LEU A 52 12.06 -11.60 -6.84
CA LEU A 52 12.08 -10.34 -7.58
C LEU A 52 13.41 -9.61 -7.41
N ALA A 53 13.97 -9.58 -6.19
CA ALA A 53 15.25 -8.93 -5.93
C ALA A 53 16.40 -9.52 -6.77
N GLN A 54 16.39 -10.82 -7.06
CA GLN A 54 17.45 -11.48 -7.84
C GLN A 54 17.44 -11.09 -9.33
N ASP A 55 16.27 -10.79 -9.87
CA ASP A 55 16.12 -10.38 -11.27
C ASP A 55 16.13 -8.86 -11.44
N TRP A 56 15.58 -8.12 -10.47
CA TRP A 56 15.36 -6.67 -10.55
C TRP A 56 16.53 -5.81 -10.08
N LEU A 57 17.37 -6.31 -9.15
CA LEU A 57 18.59 -5.60 -8.70
C LEU A 57 19.79 -5.81 -9.63
N ARG A 58 19.53 -6.29 -10.85
CA ARG A 58 20.57 -6.47 -11.84
C ARG A 58 21.00 -5.13 -12.41
N PRO A 59 22.30 -4.85 -12.57
CA PRO A 59 22.78 -3.60 -13.17
C PRO A 59 22.23 -3.34 -14.59
N GLU A 60 21.78 -4.38 -15.28
CA GLU A 60 21.10 -4.31 -16.58
C GLU A 60 19.72 -3.64 -16.47
N GLU A 61 18.98 -3.88 -15.39
CA GLU A 61 17.67 -3.26 -15.12
C GLU A 61 17.84 -1.77 -14.82
N ASP A 62 18.83 -1.40 -14.00
CA ASP A 62 19.16 0.01 -13.72
C ASP A 62 19.44 0.81 -15.01
N LYS A 63 20.13 0.19 -15.97
CA LYS A 63 20.37 0.78 -17.30
C LYS A 63 19.09 0.88 -18.11
N ALA A 64 18.26 -0.17 -18.13
CA ALA A 64 16.99 -0.16 -18.82
C ALA A 64 16.06 0.96 -18.31
N TRP A 65 16.07 1.21 -17.00
CA TRP A 65 15.27 2.24 -16.34
C TRP A 65 15.79 3.66 -16.61
N ALA A 66 17.11 3.83 -16.68
CA ALA A 66 17.73 5.12 -17.02
C ALA A 66 17.32 5.65 -18.41
N HIS A 67 16.84 4.78 -19.30
CA HIS A 67 16.37 5.16 -20.65
C HIS A 67 14.91 5.64 -20.70
N LEU A 68 14.17 5.62 -19.59
CA LEU A 68 12.74 5.98 -19.52
C LEU A 68 12.48 7.37 -18.90
N GLN A 69 13.51 8.16 -18.61
CA GLN A 69 13.40 9.55 -18.15
C GLN A 69 13.41 10.56 -19.29
#